data_AF-A0A962Y601-F1
#
_entry.id   AF-A0A962Y601-F1
#
_cell.length_a   1.000
_cell.length_b   1.000
_cell.length_c   1.000
_cell.angle_alpha   90.00
_cell.angle_beta   90.00
_cell.angle_gamma   90.00
#
_symmetry.space_group_name_H-M   'P 1'
#
loop_
_entity.id
_entity.type
_entity.pdbx_description
1 polymer ?
#
loop_
_entity_poly.entity_id
_entity_poly.type
_entity_poly.pdbx_seq_one_letter_code
_entity_poly.pdbx_strand_id
1 'polypeptide(L)'
;IVYSRDGSFGLDSTGQLVTQNGYLLEPAITVPANTLSVTVGSDGTVSALVAGNNAPTQIGNITLAQFVNPTGLEAIGDNLYRESAASGAAQIDTPGTNGAGTLIQGSLESSNVNVVEELVNMIETQRAYEMNSKAISTTDDMLAYVSQQL
;
A
#
# COMPACT_ATOMS: atom_id res chain seq x y z
N ILE A 1 12.94 -7.21 -4.70
CA ILE A 1 12.33 -6.69 -3.45
C ILE A 1 11.13 -5.88 -3.87
N VAL A 2 10.00 -6.07 -3.20
CA VAL A 2 8.76 -5.29 -3.41
C VAL A 2 8.40 -4.65 -2.08
N TYR A 3 7.71 -3.52 -2.14
CA TYR A 3 7.41 -2.68 -1.00
C TYR A 3 5.91 -2.57 -0.84
N SER A 4 5.42 -2.51 0.39
CA SER A 4 4.01 -2.30 0.67
C SER A 4 3.85 -1.47 1.94
N ARG A 5 2.68 -0.85 2.10
CA ARG A 5 2.24 -0.24 3.35
C ARG A 5 1.26 -1.12 4.11
N ASP A 6 0.97 -2.32 3.60
CA ASP A 6 0.03 -3.22 4.23
C ASP A 6 0.59 -3.77 5.54
N GLY A 7 -0.19 -3.64 6.61
CA GLY A 7 0.13 -4.17 7.94
C GLY A 7 -0.44 -5.56 8.21
N SER A 8 -1.03 -6.22 7.20
CA SER A 8 -1.68 -7.52 7.37
C SER A 8 -0.70 -8.66 7.13
N PHE A 9 -0.22 -9.24 8.24
CA PHE A 9 0.66 -10.40 8.23
C PHE A 9 -0.02 -11.61 8.87
N GLY A 10 0.27 -12.78 8.32
CA GLY A 10 -0.04 -14.09 8.87
C GLY A 10 1.22 -14.93 9.06
N LEU A 11 1.04 -16.13 9.60
CA LEU A 11 2.10 -17.12 9.72
C LEU A 11 1.86 -18.24 8.72
N ASP A 12 2.92 -18.68 8.05
CA ASP A 12 2.87 -19.87 7.21
C ASP A 12 3.02 -21.17 8.03
N SER A 13 2.92 -22.32 7.38
CA SER A 13 3.08 -23.64 8.01
C SER A 13 4.47 -23.90 8.60
N THR A 14 5.46 -23.09 8.25
CA THR A 14 6.84 -23.17 8.75
C THR A 14 7.13 -22.16 9.86
N GLY A 15 6.15 -21.33 10.23
CA GLY A 15 6.27 -20.28 11.24
C GLY A 15 6.90 -18.99 10.72
N GLN A 16 7.03 -18.80 9.42
CA GLN A 16 7.54 -17.55 8.83
C GLN A 16 6.43 -16.52 8.69
N LEU A 17 6.77 -15.23 8.89
CA LEU A 17 5.85 -14.13 8.65
C LEU A 17 5.64 -13.93 7.14
N VAL A 18 4.38 -14.03 6.72
CA VAL A 18 3.93 -13.84 5.35
C VAL A 18 2.81 -12.82 5.26
N THR A 19 2.67 -12.14 4.13
CA THR A 19 1.49 -11.31 3.84
C THR A 19 0.27 -12.19 3.56
N GLN A 20 -0.94 -11.60 3.43
CA GLN A 20 -2.13 -12.36 3.04
C GLN A 20 -1.97 -13.13 1.71
N ASN A 21 -1.11 -12.64 0.82
CA ASN A 21 -0.85 -13.25 -0.48
C ASN A 21 0.26 -14.32 -0.41
N GLY A 22 0.78 -14.62 0.78
CA GLY A 22 1.81 -15.64 1.00
C GLY A 22 3.24 -15.16 0.70
N TYR A 23 3.47 -13.86 0.53
CA TYR A 23 4.81 -13.32 0.31
C TYR A 23 5.55 -13.16 1.64
N LEU A 24 6.81 -13.56 1.67
CA LEU A 24 7.66 -13.45 2.86
C LEU A 24 8.07 -11.99 3.11
N LEU A 25 8.18 -11.62 4.38
CA LEU A 25 8.77 -10.35 4.79
C LEU A 25 10.30 -10.39 4.61
N GLU A 26 10.90 -9.26 4.26
CA GLU A 26 12.35 -9.06 4.25
C GLU A 26 12.75 -8.05 5.34
N PRO A 27 13.66 -8.38 6.26
CA PRO A 27 14.29 -9.69 6.45
C PRO A 27 13.31 -10.75 6.96
N ALA A 28 13.53 -12.01 6.58
CA ALA A 28 12.66 -13.12 7.00
C ALA A 28 12.66 -13.28 8.53
N ILE A 29 11.47 -13.19 9.14
CA ILE A 29 11.27 -13.40 10.57
C ILE A 29 10.56 -14.74 10.75
N THR A 30 11.18 -15.63 11.53
CA THR A 30 10.59 -16.92 11.89
C THR A 30 10.13 -16.89 13.34
N VAL A 31 8.85 -17.16 13.56
CA VAL A 31 8.25 -17.31 14.88
C VAL A 31 8.44 -18.75 15.36
N PRO A 32 9.09 -18.98 16.51
CA PRO A 32 9.29 -20.32 17.05
C PRO A 32 7.97 -21.04 17.34
N ALA A 33 7.98 -22.37 17.23
CA ALA A 33 6.90 -23.18 17.76
C ALA A 33 6.77 -22.96 19.28
N ASN A 34 5.54 -22.92 19.79
CA ASN A 34 5.17 -22.62 21.18
C ASN A 34 5.19 -21.13 21.59
N THR A 35 5.09 -20.19 20.65
CA THR A 35 4.85 -18.78 20.98
C THR A 35 3.42 -18.57 21.54
N LEU A 36 3.33 -17.97 22.73
CA LEU A 36 2.11 -17.56 23.40
C LEU A 36 1.60 -16.21 22.87
N SER A 37 2.51 -15.26 22.68
CA SER A 37 2.20 -13.93 22.14
C SER A 37 3.38 -13.35 21.37
N VAL A 38 3.07 -12.54 20.35
CA VAL A 38 4.04 -11.76 19.58
C VAL A 38 3.77 -10.28 19.84
N THR A 39 4.81 -9.54 20.18
CA THR A 39 4.78 -8.10 20.41
C THR A 39 5.74 -7.43 19.43
N VAL A 40 5.28 -6.36 18.77
CA VAL A 40 6.11 -5.56 17.87
C VAL A 40 6.33 -4.20 18.51
N GLY A 41 7.59 -3.87 18.76
CA GLY A 41 8.00 -2.56 19.26
C GLY A 41 7.83 -1.46 18.22
N SER A 42 7.72 -0.21 18.68
CA SER A 42 7.60 0.97 17.80
C SER A 42 8.85 1.20 16.94
N ASP A 43 9.97 0.63 17.36
CA ASP A 43 11.29 0.59 16.72
C ASP A 43 11.42 -0.55 15.68
N GLY A 44 10.40 -1.38 15.51
CA GLY A 44 10.41 -2.55 14.61
C GLY A 44 10.86 -3.84 15.26
N THR A 45 11.28 -3.82 16.51
CA THR A 45 11.74 -5.02 17.21
C THR A 45 10.59 -5.98 17.41
N VAL A 46 10.66 -7.16 16.78
CA VAL A 46 9.67 -8.23 16.94
C VAL A 46 10.13 -9.15 18.04
N SER A 47 9.31 -9.27 19.09
CA SER A 47 9.55 -10.14 20.24
C SER A 47 8.47 -11.20 20.35
N ALA A 48 8.85 -12.43 20.64
CA ALA A 48 7.95 -13.54 20.90
C ALA A 48 8.09 -14.00 22.35
N LEU A 49 6.96 -14.23 23.01
CA LEU A 49 6.92 -14.91 24.31
C LEU A 49 6.71 -16.40 24.07
N VAL A 50 7.71 -17.23 24.36
CA VAL A 50 7.64 -18.68 24.15
C VAL A 50 7.22 -19.37 25.44
N ALA A 51 6.36 -20.40 25.34
CA ALA A 51 5.94 -21.19 26.48
C ALA A 51 7.14 -21.81 27.21
N GLY A 52 7.25 -21.56 28.52
CA GLY A 52 8.37 -21.99 29.35
C GLY A 52 9.45 -20.94 29.57
N ASN A 53 9.38 -19.79 28.90
CA ASN A 53 10.23 -18.62 29.18
C ASN A 53 9.37 -17.45 29.64
N ASN A 54 9.75 -16.82 30.77
CA ASN A 54 8.99 -15.70 31.34
C ASN A 54 9.38 -14.35 30.72
N ALA A 55 10.44 -14.31 29.91
CA ALA A 55 10.90 -13.11 29.23
C ALA A 55 10.63 -13.19 27.72
N PRO A 56 10.13 -12.11 27.10
CA PRO A 56 10.04 -12.02 25.64
C PRO A 56 11.43 -12.13 25.01
N THR A 57 11.57 -12.97 23.98
CA THR A 57 12.80 -13.10 23.20
C THR A 57 12.64 -12.36 21.87
N GLN A 58 13.61 -11.52 21.52
CA GLN A 58 13.65 -10.87 20.22
C GLN A 58 13.90 -11.91 19.12
N ILE A 59 12.98 -11.99 18.15
CA ILE A 59 13.03 -12.93 17.03
C ILE A 59 13.45 -12.26 15.71
N GLY A 60 13.34 -10.93 15.63
CA GLY A 60 13.73 -10.18 14.44
C GLY A 60 13.50 -8.68 14.60
N ASN A 61 13.79 -7.94 13.52
CA ASN A 61 13.50 -6.52 13.40
C ASN A 61 12.89 -6.24 12.02
N ILE A 62 11.83 -5.45 12.00
CA ILE A 62 11.20 -4.95 10.78
C ILE A 62 11.87 -3.64 10.40
N THR A 63 12.46 -3.58 9.22
CA THR A 63 13.03 -2.35 8.66
C THR A 63 12.04 -1.66 7.74
N LEU A 64 12.09 -0.33 7.67
CA LEU A 64 11.29 0.45 6.72
C LEU A 64 12.16 0.91 5.56
N ALA A 65 11.57 0.92 4.36
CA ALA A 65 12.20 1.48 3.18
C ALA A 65 11.61 2.86 2.88
N GLN A 66 12.45 3.89 2.85
CA GLN A 66 12.12 5.23 2.42
C GLN A 66 12.58 5.46 0.99
N PHE A 67 11.78 6.22 0.24
CA PHE A 67 12.09 6.66 -1.12
C PHE A 67 12.09 8.18 -1.17
N VAL A 68 13.00 8.75 -1.96
CA VAL A 68 13.06 10.20 -2.19
C VAL A 68 11.76 10.68 -2.85
N ASN A 69 11.21 9.91 -3.78
CA ASN A 69 9.94 10.21 -4.42
C ASN A 69 8.98 9.01 -4.40
N PRO A 70 8.03 8.95 -3.44
CA PRO A 70 7.04 7.88 -3.38
C PRO A 70 6.10 7.83 -4.60
N THR A 71 5.83 8.96 -5.26
CA THR A 71 4.93 8.98 -6.44
C THR A 71 5.57 8.37 -7.68
N GLY A 72 6.90 8.23 -7.69
CA GLY A 72 7.63 7.55 -8.74
C GLY A 72 7.64 6.02 -8.60
N LEU A 73 7.08 5.46 -7.52
CA LEU A 73 7.02 4.01 -7.34
C LEU A 73 6.07 3.38 -8.36
N GLU A 74 6.48 2.24 -8.92
CA GLU A 74 5.65 1.49 -9.85
C GLU A 74 4.73 0.55 -9.07
N ALA A 75 3.41 0.76 -9.17
CA ALA A 75 2.43 -0.14 -8.58
C ALA A 75 2.32 -1.42 -9.42
N ILE A 76 2.60 -2.57 -8.82
CA ILE A 76 2.56 -3.88 -9.49
C ILE A 76 1.28 -4.68 -9.21
N GLY A 77 0.32 -4.07 -8.49
CA GLY A 77 -0.93 -4.70 -8.04
C GLY A 77 -0.85 -5.15 -6.57
N ASP A 78 -1.99 -5.53 -5.99
CA ASP A 78 -2.10 -6.04 -4.61
C ASP A 78 -1.45 -5.13 -3.53
N ASN A 79 -1.53 -3.81 -3.69
CA ASN A 79 -0.85 -2.82 -2.82
C ASN A 79 0.68 -3.01 -2.74
N LEU A 80 1.27 -3.70 -3.72
CA LEU A 80 2.71 -3.86 -3.86
C LEU A 80 3.26 -2.81 -4.82
N TYR A 81 4.44 -2.33 -4.46
CA TYR A 81 5.19 -1.30 -5.17
C TYR A 81 6.59 -1.81 -5.50
N ARG A 82 7.11 -1.39 -6.64
CA ARG A 82 8.47 -1.64 -7.09
C ARG A 82 9.22 -0.33 -7.25
N GLU A 83 10.51 -0.37 -6.97
CA GLU A 83 11.40 0.75 -7.25
C GLU A 83 11.46 1.06 -8.75
N SER A 84 11.54 2.34 -9.10
CA SER A 84 11.72 2.81 -10.46
C SER A 84 12.82 3.87 -10.52
N ALA A 85 13.27 4.21 -11.73
CA ALA A 85 14.23 5.31 -11.92
C ALA A 85 13.68 6.66 -11.40
N ALA A 86 12.36 6.84 -11.36
CA ALA A 86 11.70 8.06 -10.88
C ALA A 86 11.51 8.09 -9.35
N SER A 87 11.52 6.93 -8.66
CA SER A 87 11.40 6.88 -7.19
C SER A 87 12.72 7.15 -6.47
N GLY A 88 13.84 6.87 -7.14
CA GLY A 88 15.16 6.78 -6.52
C GLY A 88 15.37 5.43 -5.81
N ALA A 89 16.58 5.25 -5.25
CA ALA A 89 16.94 4.03 -4.54
C ALA A 89 16.29 3.95 -3.15
N ALA A 90 15.89 2.75 -2.74
CA ALA A 90 15.36 2.50 -1.41
C ALA A 90 16.43 2.78 -0.33
N GLN A 91 16.10 3.62 0.64
CA GLN A 91 16.88 3.81 1.87
C GLN A 91 16.26 2.94 2.96
N ILE A 92 17.01 1.96 3.48
CA ILE A 92 16.52 1.07 4.52
C ILE A 92 16.94 1.64 5.87
N ASP A 93 15.96 2.01 6.68
CA ASP A 93 16.17 2.60 8.00
C ASP A 93 15.36 1.85 9.06
N THR A 94 15.78 2.00 10.31
CA THR A 94 15.00 1.50 11.44
C THR A 94 13.79 2.41 11.70
N PRO A 95 12.60 1.85 11.98
CA PRO A 95 11.43 2.63 12.37
C PRO A 95 11.74 3.64 13.47
N GLY A 96 11.26 4.88 13.32
CA GLY A 96 11.52 5.98 14.26
C GLY A 96 12.89 6.67 14.13
N THR A 97 13.74 6.25 13.18
CA THR A 97 15.03 6.91 12.88
C THR A 97 15.02 7.57 11.50
N ASN A 98 15.88 8.57 11.28
CA ASN A 98 16.04 9.25 9.98
C ASN A 98 14.75 9.83 9.35
N GLY A 99 13.71 10.09 10.16
CA GLY A 99 12.41 10.55 9.67
C GLY A 99 11.50 9.43 9.15
N ALA A 100 11.91 8.17 9.28
CA ALA A 100 11.04 7.01 9.10
C ALA A 100 9.96 6.99 10.20
N GLY A 101 8.74 6.62 9.82
CA GLY A 101 7.62 6.49 10.76
C GLY A 101 7.87 5.42 11.83
N THR A 102 7.04 5.42 12.87
CA THR A 102 7.05 4.37 13.90
C THR A 102 6.01 3.30 13.58
N LEU A 103 6.27 2.06 14.01
CA LEU A 103 5.29 0.99 13.91
C LEU A 103 4.29 1.04 15.06
N ILE A 104 3.03 0.72 14.77
CA ILE A 104 1.97 0.62 15.78
C ILE A 104 1.33 -0.76 15.64
N GLN A 105 1.54 -1.62 16.63
CA GLN A 105 0.95 -2.95 16.64
C GLN A 105 -0.58 -2.87 16.79
N GLY A 106 -1.30 -3.68 16.02
CA GLY A 106 -2.76 -3.79 16.10
C GLY A 106 -3.55 -2.71 15.36
N SER A 107 -2.86 -1.81 14.66
CA SER A 107 -3.48 -0.82 13.76
C SER A 107 -3.22 -1.20 12.31
N LEU A 108 -4.18 -0.90 11.43
CA LEU A 108 -4.00 -0.96 9.97
C LEU A 108 -4.11 0.45 9.39
N GLU A 109 -3.27 0.76 8.41
CA GLU A 109 -3.35 2.01 7.65
C GLU A 109 -4.57 1.93 6.71
N SER A 110 -5.48 2.89 6.79
CA SER A 110 -6.64 3.00 5.90
C SER A 110 -6.30 3.88 4.70
N SER A 111 -7.00 3.68 3.58
CA SER A 111 -6.92 4.59 2.46
C SER A 111 -7.27 6.02 2.89
N ASN A 112 -6.52 6.99 2.38
CA ASN A 112 -6.75 8.42 2.59
C ASN A 112 -7.82 9.01 1.64
N VAL A 113 -8.54 8.15 0.92
CA VAL A 113 -9.51 8.55 -0.12
C VAL A 113 -10.88 8.77 0.51
N ASN A 114 -11.47 9.94 0.26
CA ASN A 114 -12.85 10.23 0.64
C ASN A 114 -13.80 9.81 -0.48
N VAL A 115 -14.53 8.71 -0.27
CA VAL A 115 -15.46 8.15 -1.27
C VAL A 115 -16.50 9.17 -1.72
N VAL A 116 -16.95 10.07 -0.85
CA VAL A 116 -17.98 11.07 -1.20
C VAL A 116 -17.43 12.09 -2.19
N GLU A 117 -16.21 12.60 -1.95
CA GLU A 117 -15.56 13.56 -2.85
C GLU A 117 -15.25 12.91 -4.20
N GLU A 118 -14.75 11.67 -4.20
CA GLU A 118 -14.47 10.96 -5.46
C GLU A 118 -15.74 10.68 -6.27
N LEU A 119 -16.87 10.39 -5.62
CA LEU A 119 -18.15 10.24 -6.33
C LEU A 119 -18.61 11.56 -6.95
N VAL A 120 -18.41 12.70 -6.28
CA VAL A 120 -18.74 14.02 -6.84
C VAL A 120 -17.85 14.32 -8.04
N ASN A 121 -16.54 14.10 -7.93
CA ASN A 121 -15.61 14.26 -9.06
C ASN A 121 -15.98 13.35 -10.25
N MET A 122 -16.41 12.13 -9.97
CA MET A 122 -16.89 11.19 -11.00
C MET A 122 -18.19 11.68 -11.67
N ILE A 123 -19.14 12.24 -10.90
CA ILE A 123 -20.36 12.84 -11.46
C ILE A 123 -20.03 14.09 -12.29
N GLU A 124 -19.09 14.92 -11.85
CA GLU A 124 -18.66 16.11 -12.60
C GLU A 124 -17.98 15.74 -13.92
N THR A 125 -17.08 14.77 -13.90
CA THR A 125 -16.42 14.25 -15.13
C THR A 125 -17.42 13.59 -16.07
N GLN A 126 -18.40 12.85 -15.56
CA GLN A 126 -19.51 12.31 -16.35
C GLN A 126 -20.35 13.43 -16.99
N ARG A 127 -20.75 14.45 -16.23
CA ARG A 127 -21.50 15.60 -16.77
C ARG A 127 -20.72 16.38 -17.80
N ALA A 128 -19.42 16.57 -17.60
CA ALA A 128 -18.55 17.19 -18.60
C ALA A 128 -18.51 16.36 -19.90
N TYR A 129 -18.44 15.03 -19.79
CA TYR A 129 -18.51 14.13 -20.94
C TYR A 129 -19.88 14.16 -21.64
N GLU A 130 -20.98 14.20 -20.89
CA GLU A 130 -22.34 14.32 -21.42
C GLU A 130 -22.54 15.66 -22.16
N MET A 131 -22.09 16.77 -21.58
CA MET A 131 -22.14 18.08 -22.21
C MET A 131 -21.30 18.11 -23.51
N ASN A 132 -20.09 17.57 -23.47
CA ASN A 132 -19.23 17.47 -24.67
C ASN A 132 -19.88 16.60 -25.75
N SER A 133 -20.47 15.46 -25.38
CA SER A 133 -21.19 14.57 -26.30
C SER A 133 -22.41 15.27 -26.90
N LYS A 134 -23.14 16.06 -26.10
CA LYS A 134 -24.30 16.81 -26.59
C LYS A 134 -23.88 17.91 -27.55
N ALA A 135 -22.82 18.66 -27.23
CA ALA A 135 -22.27 19.69 -28.11
C ALA A 135 -21.79 19.12 -29.46
N ILE A 136 -21.16 17.94 -29.44
CA ILE A 136 -20.77 17.21 -30.66
C ILE A 136 -22.02 16.82 -31.45
N SER A 137 -23.02 16.19 -30.82
CA SER A 137 -24.26 15.79 -31.52
C SER A 137 -24.98 16.97 -32.17
N THR A 138 -25.05 18.12 -31.49
CA THR A 138 -25.67 19.32 -32.07
C THR A 138 -24.86 19.89 -33.22
N THR A 139 -23.53 19.74 -33.18
CA THR A 139 -22.66 20.15 -34.28
C THR A 139 -22.86 19.23 -35.49
N ASP A 140 -22.94 17.92 -35.26
CA ASP A 140 -23.22 16.92 -36.30
C ASP A 140 -24.60 17.12 -36.93
N ASP A 141 -25.63 17.41 -36.14
CA ASP A 141 -26.98 17.71 -36.64
C ASP A 141 -26.97 18.97 -37.54
N MET A 142 -26.23 20.01 -37.15
CA MET A 142 -26.08 21.23 -37.94
C MET A 142 -25.28 20.99 -39.23
N LEU A 143 -24.23 20.17 -39.19
CA LEU A 143 -23.46 19.77 -40.37
C LEU A 143 -24.32 18.95 -41.35
N ALA A 144 -25.10 18.00 -40.84
CA ALA A 144 -26.04 17.22 -41.64
C ALA A 144 -27.07 18.13 -42.32
N TYR A 145 -27.66 19.07 -41.59
CA TYR A 145 -28.61 20.05 -42.13
C TYR A 145 -28.00 20.88 -43.28
N VAL A 146 -26.79 21.42 -43.09
CA VAL A 146 -26.10 22.18 -44.15
C VAL A 146 -25.79 21.32 -45.37
N SER A 147 -25.38 20.06 -45.18
CA SER A 147 -25.06 19.15 -46.28
C SER A 147 -26.28 18.71 -47.11
N GLN A 148 -27.49 18.73 -46.52
CA GLN A 148 -28.73 18.31 -47.17
C GLN A 148 -29.43 19.44 -47.92
N GLN A 149 -29.03 20.70 -47.66
CA GLN A 149 -29.64 21.91 -48.23
C GLN A 149 -28.82 22.52 -49.39
N LEU A 150 -27.69 21.89 -49.74
CA LEU A 150 -26.88 22.12 -50.95
C LEU A 150 -27.07 20.98 -51.94
#